data_AF-A0A6B3NNA8-F1
#
_entry.id   AF-A0A6B3NNA8-F1
#
_cell.length_a   1.000
_cell.length_b   1.000
_cell.length_c   1.000
_cell.angle_alpha   90.00
_cell.angle_beta   90.00
_cell.angle_gamma   90.00
#
_symmetry.space_group_name_H-M   'P 1'
#
loop_
_entity.id
_entity.type
_entity.pdbx_description
1 polymer ?
#
loop_
_entity_poly.entity_id
_entity_poly.type
_entity_poly.pdbx_seq_one_letter_code
_entity_poly.pdbx_strand_id
1 'polypeptide(L)' 'AQGMPAWNAACLGVWLHACAGERLGVHGRGLAASDLVPAIRQVLEEHSACQV' A
#
# COMPACT_ATOMS: atom_id res chain seq x y z
N ALA A 1 14.12 1.48 -3.03
CA ALA A 1 13.26 2.46 -2.34
C ALA A 1 13.55 3.83 -2.93
N GLN A 2 12.53 4.56 -3.38
CA GLN A 2 12.61 5.82 -4.15
C GLN A 2 13.38 6.95 -3.40
N GLY A 3 14.68 6.81 -3.20
CA GLY A 3 15.51 7.71 -2.39
C GLY A 3 15.36 7.56 -0.87
N MET A 4 14.48 6.69 -0.38
CA MET A 4 14.20 6.51 1.05
C MET A 4 15.18 5.52 1.73
N PRO A 5 15.65 5.78 2.97
CA PRO A 5 16.44 4.83 3.75
C PRO A 5 15.73 3.48 3.91
N ALA A 6 16.50 2.40 3.96
CA ALA A 6 15.97 1.03 3.96
C ALA A 6 14.95 0.76 5.07
N TRP A 7 15.24 1.22 6.31
CA TRP A 7 14.33 1.07 7.44
C TRP A 7 12.99 1.77 7.19
N ASN A 8 13.03 3.05 6.82
CA ASN A 8 11.82 3.83 6.54
C ASN A 8 11.02 3.24 5.38
N ALA A 9 11.70 2.74 4.34
CA ALA A 9 11.06 2.10 3.21
C ALA A 9 10.36 0.79 3.59
N ALA A 10 10.97 0.00 4.49
CA ALA A 10 10.36 -1.20 5.01
C ALA A 10 9.13 -0.89 5.86
N CYS A 11 9.22 0.09 6.78
CA CYS A 11 8.09 0.56 7.57
C CYS A 11 6.94 1.05 6.68
N LEU A 12 7.25 1.86 5.67
CA LEU A 12 6.25 2.33 4.70
C LEU A 12 5.62 1.17 3.93
N GLY A 13 6.42 0.20 3.47
CA GLY A 13 5.92 -0.98 2.76
C GLY A 13 4.94 -1.82 3.60
N VAL A 14 5.25 -2.05 4.88
CA VAL A 14 4.37 -2.78 5.81
C VAL A 14 3.07 -2.01 6.03
N TRP A 15 3.15 -0.71 6.26
CA TRP A 15 1.98 0.13 6.45
C TRP A 15 1.08 0.16 5.20
N LEU A 16 1.66 0.37 4.01
CA LEU A 16 0.92 0.35 2.74
C LEU A 16 0.23 -1.00 2.50
N HIS A 17 0.91 -2.10 2.80
CA HIS A 17 0.37 -3.45 2.66
C HIS A 17 -0.83 -3.68 3.60
N ALA A 18 -0.71 -3.26 4.86
CA ALA A 18 -1.79 -3.37 5.84
C ALA A 18 -3.02 -2.54 5.44
N CYS A 19 -2.83 -1.28 5.03
CA CYS A 19 -3.93 -0.41 4.59
C CYS A 19 -4.62 -0.94 3.33
N ALA A 20 -3.86 -1.44 2.34
CA ALA A 20 -4.43 -2.06 1.16
C ALA A 20 -5.22 -3.32 1.49
N GLY A 21 -4.70 -4.15 2.41
CA GLY A 21 -5.38 -5.35 2.90
C GLY A 21 -6.68 -5.06 3.63
N GLU A 22 -6.70 -4.03 4.49
CA GLU A 22 -7.90 -3.56 5.18
C GLU A 22 -8.99 -3.15 4.18
N ARG A 23 -8.64 -2.31 3.20
CA ARG A 23 -9.58 -1.81 2.18
C ARG A 23 -10.21 -2.93 1.37
N LEU A 24 -9.40 -3.87 0.89
CA LEU A 24 -9.88 -4.97 0.06
C LEU A 24 -10.58 -6.07 0.89
N GLY A 25 -10.21 -6.21 2.16
CA GLY A 25 -10.79 -7.16 3.10
C GLY A 25 -12.27 -6.93 3.41
N VAL A 26 -12.78 -5.71 3.19
CA VAL A 26 -14.20 -5.35 3.39
C VAL A 26 -15.15 -6.25 2.57
N HIS A 27 -14.69 -6.79 1.44
CA HIS A 27 -15.53 -7.59 0.54
C HIS A 27 -15.63 -9.08 0.90
N GLY A 28 -14.88 -9.55 1.90
CA GLY A 28 -14.93 -10.91 2.44
C GLY A 28 -14.44 -12.03 1.48
N ARG A 29 -14.20 -13.23 2.04
CA ARG A 29 -13.73 -14.48 1.39
C ARG A 29 -12.22 -14.60 1.09
N GLY A 30 -11.41 -13.76 1.71
CA GLY A 30 -9.96 -13.78 1.49
C GLY A 30 -9.56 -13.00 0.24
N LEU A 31 -8.27 -12.79 0.09
CA LEU A 31 -7.72 -11.92 -0.94
C LEU A 31 -6.49 -12.59 -1.58
N ALA A 32 -6.41 -12.56 -2.91
CA ALA A 32 -5.21 -13.00 -3.58
C ALA A 32 -4.12 -11.93 -3.42
N ALA A 33 -2.88 -12.34 -3.16
CA ALA A 33 -1.77 -11.40 -2.98
C ALA A 33 -1.60 -10.45 -4.18
N SER A 34 -1.94 -10.89 -5.39
CA SER A 34 -1.94 -10.07 -6.61
C SER A 34 -2.90 -8.88 -6.55
N ASP A 35 -3.99 -8.99 -5.79
CA ASP A 35 -5.01 -7.94 -5.68
C ASP A 35 -4.49 -6.72 -4.89
N LEU A 36 -3.48 -6.92 -4.05
CA LEU A 36 -2.88 -5.83 -3.25
C LEU A 36 -2.06 -4.86 -4.09
N VAL A 37 -1.45 -5.30 -5.18
CA VAL A 37 -0.54 -4.46 -5.98
C VAL A 37 -1.21 -3.15 -6.46
N PRO A 38 -2.39 -3.19 -7.12
CA PRO A 38 -3.07 -1.95 -7.51
C PRO A 38 -3.54 -1.12 -6.30
N ALA A 39 -4.01 -1.75 -5.22
CA ALA A 39 -4.46 -1.03 -4.03
C ALA A 39 -3.31 -0.34 -3.26
N ILE A 40 -2.15 -0.99 -3.14
CA ILE A 40 -0.94 -0.40 -2.54
C ILE A 40 -0.53 0.87 -3.29
N ARG A 41 -0.57 0.83 -4.62
CA ARG A 41 -0.28 2.01 -5.45
C ARG A 41 -1.26 3.13 -5.17
N GLN A 42 -2.56 2.83 -5.09
CA GLN A 42 -3.59 3.83 -4.80
C GLN A 42 -3.36 4.47 -3.41
N VAL A 43 -3.10 3.66 -2.37
CA VAL A 43 -2.79 4.20 -1.03
C VAL A 43 -1.55 5.11 -1.08
N LEU A 44 -0.48 4.70 -1.78
CA LEU A 44 0.72 5.53 -1.92
C LEU A 44 0.42 6.87 -2.62
N GLU A 45 -0.37 6.85 -3.69
CA GLU A 45 -0.73 8.04 -4.48
C GLU A 45 -1.62 9.01 -3.68
N GLU A 46 -2.56 8.52 -2.87
CA GLU A 46 -3.41 9.34 -1.99
C GLU A 46 -2.61 10.11 -0.93
N HIS A 47 -1.51 9.55 -0.46
CA HIS A 47 -0.66 10.13 0.58
C HIS A 47 0.57 10.87 0.03
N SER A 48 0.76 10.87 -1.29
CA SER A 48 1.84 11.62 -1.93
C SER A 48 1.40 13.07 -2.16
N ALA A 49 2.17 14.03 -1.65
CA ALA A 49 1.84 15.46 -1.64
C ALA A 49 1.73 16.12 -3.04
N CYS A 50 1.93 15.38 -4.11
CA CYS A 50 1.82 15.86 -5.49
C CYS A 50 0.73 15.08 -6.22
N GLN A 51 -0.51 15.51 -6.09
CA GLN A 51 -1.50 15.34 -7.16
C GLN A 51 -1.32 16.53 -8.12
N VAL A 52 -1.34 16.23 -9.42
CA VAL A 52 -1.15 17.11 -10.61
C VAL A 52 -1.37 18.62 -10.40
#